data_AF-A0A813XS71-F1
#
_entry.id   AF-A0A813XS71-F1
#
_cell.length_a   1.000
_cell.length_b   1.000
_cell.length_c   1.000
_cell.angle_alpha   90.00
_cell.angle_beta   90.00
_cell.angle_gamma   90.00
#
_symmetry.space_group_name_H-M   'P 1'
#
loop_
_entity.id
_entity.type
_entity.pdbx_description
1 polymer ?
#
loop_
_entity_poly.entity_id
_entity_poly.type
_entity_poly.pdbx_seq_one_letter_code
_entity_poly.pdbx_strand_id
1 'polypeptide(L)'
;MAEQIYLTDPETGERFRLGGCLTNGKPLNIPKYGATRCISNMELPPSVDLRQFMSPVEHQGNINSCGLFIYYNARIIDKLQENQMVDRGTYIISAIQGLKKFGCCKVETYPFDPANVNLKPPPECYTEAEKRRIDEAMMIRAELNEMKGCLAEANPFAFGLRLFPSFAQAGSNGGRVKMPNIHSESQSVEQGCHAMLAVGYSDESGCFIVRNTWGEKWGDKGYCYIPYHYMCNPQLCCDLYAIKMVYDEFVHEKDTSILNRYDWNVDKDKRYYIPPNYPYQCFDYKFFWNLNDTFNYFTQISQNGQIVPFIWRSIKTVDNNIENHKAGSSKTERPTSFILWIDKKNHENAHIEKRLRSEKNVKIDFYEALSRAEAHMLKYKHKIKLSSTFQIICHGYYKEENKNPLNILSFLNDNSLSHVPVLVFTNDKVDLQTRLQSQAPSMGINDWKQRLFITGNHEELIKKIKETIADKSSDNKS
;
A
#
# COMPACT_ATOMS: atom_id res chain seq x y z
N MET A 1 -32.43 -12.01 26.02
CA MET A 1 -30.96 -12.03 26.01
C MET A 1 -30.54 -12.37 24.60
N ALA A 2 -29.66 -11.61 23.96
CA ALA A 2 -29.10 -12.02 22.67
C ALA A 2 -28.36 -13.35 22.88
N GLU A 3 -28.66 -14.37 22.08
CA GLU A 3 -27.95 -15.65 22.15
C GLU A 3 -26.45 -15.42 21.95
N GLN A 4 -25.65 -15.95 22.87
CA GLN A 4 -24.20 -15.86 22.79
C GLN A 4 -23.70 -16.81 21.71
N ILE A 5 -23.02 -16.27 20.71
CA ILE A 5 -22.51 -17.03 19.57
C ILE A 5 -21.02 -17.29 19.73
N TYR A 6 -20.64 -18.52 19.41
CA TYR A 6 -19.28 -19.01 19.51
C TYR A 6 -18.88 -19.66 18.19
N LEU A 7 -17.64 -19.44 17.75
CA LEU A 7 -16.98 -20.37 16.84
C LEU A 7 -16.34 -21.46 17.68
N THR A 8 -16.49 -22.70 17.26
CA THR A 8 -15.84 -23.84 17.91
C THR A 8 -14.80 -24.37 16.96
N ASP A 9 -13.56 -24.44 17.41
CA ASP A 9 -12.51 -25.14 16.69
C ASP A 9 -12.92 -26.63 16.60
N PRO A 10 -13.10 -27.17 15.39
CA PRO A 10 -13.61 -28.53 15.23
C PRO A 10 -12.61 -29.59 15.70
N GLU A 11 -11.32 -29.28 15.82
CA GLU A 11 -10.28 -30.22 16.24
C GLU A 11 -10.01 -30.15 17.74
N THR A 12 -9.90 -28.94 18.30
CA THR A 12 -9.59 -28.77 19.73
C THR A 12 -10.84 -28.73 20.61
N GLY A 13 -12.00 -28.46 20.02
CA GLY A 13 -13.25 -28.20 20.75
C GLY A 13 -13.26 -26.86 21.48
N GLU A 14 -12.21 -26.05 21.32
CA GLU A 14 -12.11 -24.74 21.95
C GLU A 14 -13.14 -23.78 21.36
N ARG A 15 -13.75 -22.96 22.23
CA ARG A 15 -14.83 -22.05 21.86
C ARG A 15 -14.33 -20.61 21.92
N PHE A 16 -14.52 -19.88 20.84
CA PHE A 16 -14.18 -18.46 20.72
C PHE A 16 -15.46 -17.65 20.61
N ARG A 17 -15.64 -16.72 21.55
CA ARG A 17 -16.84 -15.88 21.56
C ARG A 17 -16.80 -14.86 20.43
N LEU A 18 -17.94 -14.69 19.77
CA LEU A 18 -18.15 -13.67 18.73
C LEU A 18 -19.06 -12.54 19.21
N GLY A 19 -19.13 -11.48 18.40
CA GLY A 19 -19.95 -10.30 18.68
C GLY A 19 -19.27 -9.26 19.55
N GLY A 20 -17.94 -9.30 19.66
CA GLY A 20 -17.16 -8.25 20.31
C GLY A 20 -17.03 -6.97 19.48
N CYS A 21 -17.14 -7.11 18.15
CA CYS A 21 -17.18 -6.01 17.20
C CYS A 21 -18.61 -5.80 16.72
N LEU A 22 -19.17 -4.64 17.04
CA LEU A 22 -20.42 -4.16 16.46
C LEU A 22 -20.15 -3.44 15.13
N THR A 23 -21.06 -3.55 14.18
CA THR A 23 -20.94 -2.97 12.84
C THR A 23 -21.79 -1.71 12.68
N ASN A 24 -21.43 -0.81 11.77
CA ASN A 24 -22.22 0.39 11.40
C ASN A 24 -22.36 1.41 12.55
N GLY A 25 -21.27 1.68 13.28
CA GLY A 25 -21.23 2.79 14.23
C GLY A 25 -21.56 4.12 13.53
N LYS A 26 -22.14 5.10 14.26
CA LYS A 26 -22.46 6.40 13.67
C LYS A 26 -21.20 7.03 13.05
N PRO A 27 -21.23 7.41 11.75
CA PRO A 27 -20.07 8.01 11.12
C PRO A 27 -19.75 9.33 11.81
N LEU A 28 -18.59 9.38 12.43
CA LEU A 28 -18.02 10.60 13.01
C LEU A 28 -17.07 11.22 12.00
N ASN A 29 -16.79 12.51 12.18
CA ASN A 29 -15.97 13.31 11.27
C ASN A 29 -14.47 12.93 11.39
N ILE A 30 -14.13 11.70 11.00
CA ILE A 30 -12.76 11.20 10.90
C ILE A 30 -12.27 11.41 9.46
N PRO A 31 -11.05 11.96 9.26
CA PRO A 31 -10.46 12.06 7.94
C PRO A 31 -10.41 10.69 7.25
N LYS A 32 -10.81 10.66 5.98
CA LYS A 32 -10.59 9.48 5.14
C LYS A 32 -9.09 9.32 4.90
N TYR A 33 -8.64 8.09 4.88
CA TYR A 33 -7.32 7.75 4.39
C TYR A 33 -7.21 8.26 2.95
N GLY A 34 -6.22 9.12 2.73
CA GLY A 34 -5.68 9.39 1.41
C GLY A 34 -4.28 8.84 1.41
N ALA A 35 -4.01 7.84 0.58
CA ALA A 35 -2.65 7.37 0.35
C ALA A 35 -1.74 8.59 0.14
N THR A 36 -0.57 8.60 0.78
CA THR A 36 0.35 9.72 0.57
C THR A 36 0.59 9.89 -0.94
N ARG A 37 0.91 11.12 -1.34
CA ARG A 37 1.22 11.46 -2.74
C ARG A 37 2.37 10.59 -3.31
N CYS A 38 3.12 9.92 -2.44
CA CYS A 38 4.19 8.97 -2.77
C CYS A 38 3.64 7.60 -3.23
N ILE A 39 2.64 7.03 -2.55
CA ILE A 39 2.08 5.71 -2.90
C ILE A 39 1.07 5.77 -4.04
N SER A 40 0.30 6.85 -4.15
CA SER A 40 -0.59 7.07 -5.30
C SER A 40 0.14 7.17 -6.65
N ASN A 41 1.48 7.29 -6.64
CA ASN A 41 2.35 7.38 -7.83
C ASN A 41 3.40 6.25 -7.91
N MET A 42 3.39 5.26 -7.00
CA MET A 42 4.31 4.11 -7.01
C MET A 42 3.52 2.81 -7.21
N GLU A 43 4.10 1.85 -7.91
CA GLU A 43 3.65 0.45 -7.78
C GLU A 43 3.87 0.03 -6.32
N LEU A 44 2.80 -0.42 -5.66
CA LEU A 44 2.87 -0.98 -4.32
C LEU A 44 3.86 -2.16 -4.32
N PRO A 45 4.66 -2.35 -3.25
CA PRO A 45 5.48 -3.55 -3.15
C PRO A 45 4.59 -4.81 -3.26
N PRO A 46 5.07 -5.91 -3.85
CA PRO A 46 4.26 -7.12 -4.03
C PRO A 46 3.88 -7.79 -2.69
N SER A 47 4.57 -7.44 -1.61
CA SER A 47 4.30 -7.93 -0.26
C SER A 47 4.79 -6.96 0.80
N VAL A 48 4.11 -6.92 1.93
CA VAL A 48 4.51 -6.20 3.15
C VAL A 48 4.28 -7.12 4.35
N ASP A 49 5.22 -7.17 5.28
CA ASP A 49 5.09 -7.93 6.53
C ASP A 49 5.56 -7.08 7.72
N LEU A 50 4.62 -6.66 8.56
CA LEU A 50 4.87 -5.86 9.75
C LEU A 50 4.89 -6.69 11.04
N ARG A 51 4.80 -8.02 10.98
CA ARG A 51 4.72 -8.89 12.17
C ARG A 51 5.88 -8.69 13.14
N GLN A 52 7.09 -8.45 12.62
CA GLN A 52 8.28 -8.18 13.42
C GLN A 52 8.18 -6.93 14.31
N PHE A 53 7.23 -6.02 14.03
CA PHE A 53 6.99 -4.81 14.82
C PHE A 53 5.80 -4.96 15.79
N MET A 54 5.11 -6.10 15.77
CA MET A 54 3.93 -6.34 16.59
C MET A 54 4.32 -6.87 17.97
N SER A 55 3.54 -6.50 18.99
CA SER A 55 3.60 -7.12 20.31
C SER A 55 3.24 -8.62 20.26
N PRO A 56 3.59 -9.42 21.28
CA PRO A 56 3.18 -10.83 21.38
C PRO A 56 1.65 -11.01 21.26
N VAL A 57 1.19 -12.10 20.65
CA VAL A 57 -0.24 -12.30 20.40
C VAL A 57 -1.02 -12.53 21.70
N GLU A 58 -2.13 -11.81 21.85
CA GLU A 58 -3.00 -11.89 23.03
C GLU A 58 -4.05 -12.99 22.90
N HIS A 59 -4.66 -13.39 24.02
CA HIS A 59 -5.72 -14.41 24.07
C HIS A 59 -6.97 -13.88 24.79
N GLN A 60 -8.01 -13.56 24.02
CA GLN A 60 -9.28 -13.01 24.54
C GLN A 60 -10.15 -14.04 25.28
N GLY A 61 -9.88 -15.34 25.14
CA GLY A 61 -10.70 -16.40 25.72
C GLY A 61 -12.18 -16.33 25.32
N ASN A 62 -13.07 -16.52 26.30
CA ASN A 62 -14.52 -16.52 26.11
C ASN A 62 -15.16 -15.12 26.18
N ILE A 63 -14.36 -14.05 26.08
CA ILE A 63 -14.84 -12.66 26.14
C ILE A 63 -14.42 -11.87 24.91
N ASN A 64 -14.99 -10.68 24.75
CA ASN A 64 -14.97 -9.87 23.55
C ASN A 64 -13.96 -8.70 23.60
N SER A 65 -12.73 -8.90 24.10
CA SER A 65 -11.82 -7.77 24.34
C SER A 65 -10.39 -7.98 23.85
N CYS A 66 -9.99 -7.20 22.84
CA CYS A 66 -8.61 -7.03 22.36
C CYS A 66 -7.79 -6.03 23.22
N GLY A 67 -8.11 -5.96 24.52
CA GLY A 67 -7.52 -5.03 25.50
C GLY A 67 -8.61 -4.49 26.43
N LEU A 68 -8.68 -5.01 27.67
CA LEU A 68 -9.79 -4.73 28.60
C LEU A 68 -9.97 -3.23 28.90
N PHE A 69 -8.87 -2.49 29.04
CA PHE A 69 -8.91 -1.04 29.27
C PHE A 69 -9.53 -0.29 28.09
N ILE A 70 -9.10 -0.60 26.87
CA ILE A 70 -9.63 0.02 25.64
C ILE A 70 -11.11 -0.36 25.49
N TYR A 71 -11.44 -1.65 25.69
CA TYR A 71 -12.79 -2.18 25.53
C TYR A 71 -13.79 -1.62 26.54
N TYR A 72 -13.39 -1.43 27.81
CA TYR A 72 -14.22 -0.75 28.81
C TYR A 72 -14.50 0.69 28.41
N ASN A 73 -13.46 1.45 28.05
CA ASN A 73 -13.60 2.86 27.71
C ASN A 73 -14.37 3.08 26.39
N ALA A 74 -14.24 2.17 25.42
CA ALA A 74 -15.04 2.17 24.20
C ALA A 74 -16.55 2.07 24.51
N ARG A 75 -16.94 1.23 25.47
CA ARG A 75 -18.35 1.13 25.90
C ARG A 75 -18.83 2.37 26.67
N ILE A 76 -17.95 3.05 27.39
CA ILE A 76 -18.27 4.38 27.95
C ILE A 76 -18.53 5.39 26.82
N ILE A 77 -17.73 5.37 25.74
CA ILE A 77 -17.98 6.19 24.54
C ILE A 77 -19.32 5.84 23.89
N ASP A 78 -19.71 4.56 23.88
CA ASP A 78 -21.03 4.07 23.45
C ASP A 78 -22.17 4.46 24.40
N LYS A 79 -21.90 5.31 25.40
CA LYS A 79 -22.85 5.85 26.39
C LYS A 79 -23.42 4.81 27.35
N LEU A 80 -22.75 3.66 27.53
CA LEU A 80 -23.06 2.80 28.67
C LEU A 80 -22.64 3.51 29.96
N GLN A 81 -23.54 3.54 30.93
CA GLN A 81 -23.24 4.02 32.28
C GLN A 81 -22.46 2.94 33.04
N GLU A 82 -21.62 3.33 34.01
CA GLU A 82 -20.80 2.38 34.79
C GLU A 82 -21.66 1.30 35.48
N ASN A 83 -22.82 1.69 36.01
CA ASN A 83 -23.79 0.79 36.65
C ASN A 83 -24.59 -0.09 35.66
N GLN A 84 -24.39 0.10 34.36
CA GLN A 84 -25.02 -0.66 33.27
C GLN A 84 -23.98 -1.41 32.44
N MET A 85 -22.72 -1.47 32.89
CA MET A 85 -21.64 -2.06 32.13
C MET A 85 -21.87 -3.57 31.94
N VAL A 86 -21.95 -3.98 30.67
CA VAL A 86 -22.17 -5.37 30.28
C VAL A 86 -21.37 -5.67 29.02
N ASP A 87 -20.90 -6.91 28.89
CA ASP A 87 -20.18 -7.39 27.72
C ASP A 87 -21.16 -7.68 26.58
N ARG A 88 -21.32 -6.68 25.70
CA ARG A 88 -22.21 -6.72 24.53
C ARG A 88 -21.51 -6.28 23.23
N GLY A 89 -20.19 -6.35 23.21
CA GLY A 89 -19.38 -5.76 22.13
C GLY A 89 -19.29 -4.22 22.19
N THR A 90 -18.53 -3.66 21.25
CA THR A 90 -18.39 -2.21 21.01
C THR A 90 -18.00 -1.99 19.54
N TYR A 91 -17.95 -0.73 19.09
CA TYR A 91 -17.52 -0.37 17.75
C TYR A 91 -16.02 -0.04 17.73
N ILE A 92 -15.32 -0.38 16.64
CA ILE A 92 -13.91 0.00 16.43
C ILE A 92 -13.73 1.53 16.52
N ILE A 93 -14.68 2.28 15.98
CA ILE A 93 -14.68 3.75 16.07
C ILE A 93 -14.73 4.25 17.52
N SER A 94 -15.48 3.57 18.39
CA SER A 94 -15.58 3.92 19.80
C SER A 94 -14.29 3.58 20.55
N ALA A 95 -13.61 2.50 20.19
CA ALA A 95 -12.27 2.18 20.68
C ALA A 95 -11.26 3.28 20.28
N ILE A 96 -11.29 3.75 19.03
CA ILE A 96 -10.44 4.86 18.56
C ILE A 96 -10.73 6.14 19.33
N GLN A 97 -12.00 6.48 19.55
CA GLN A 97 -12.37 7.65 20.36
C GLN A 97 -11.94 7.49 21.83
N GLY A 98 -12.03 6.28 22.37
CA GLY A 98 -11.52 5.94 23.68
C GLY A 98 -10.00 6.17 23.76
N LEU A 99 -9.25 5.71 22.77
CA LEU A 99 -7.81 5.96 22.66
C LEU A 99 -7.47 7.45 22.52
N LYS A 100 -8.27 8.25 21.82
CA LYS A 100 -8.09 9.71 21.76
C LYS A 100 -8.35 10.38 23.11
N LYS A 101 -9.41 9.97 23.81
CA LYS A 101 -9.87 10.60 25.05
C LYS A 101 -9.08 10.16 26.27
N PHE A 102 -8.82 8.87 26.40
CA PHE A 102 -8.24 8.25 27.59
C PHE A 102 -6.83 7.71 27.35
N GLY A 103 -6.48 7.38 26.10
CA GLY A 103 -5.22 6.72 25.76
C GLY A 103 -5.22 5.23 26.07
N CYS A 104 -4.04 4.65 26.31
CA CYS A 104 -3.89 3.24 26.68
C CYS A 104 -2.85 3.05 27.79
N CYS A 105 -3.24 2.29 28.83
CA CYS A 105 -2.29 1.81 29.82
C CYS A 105 -1.47 0.63 29.27
N LYS A 106 -0.41 0.28 29.98
CA LYS A 106 0.36 -0.92 29.66
C LYS A 106 -0.39 -2.19 30.06
N VAL A 107 -0.11 -3.29 29.35
CA VAL A 107 -0.61 -4.62 29.70
C VAL A 107 -0.13 -5.04 31.10
N GLU A 108 1.07 -4.62 31.53
CA GLU A 108 1.54 -4.91 32.89
C GLU A 108 0.75 -4.17 33.98
N THR A 109 0.19 -2.99 33.66
CA THR A 109 -0.62 -2.19 34.59
C THR A 109 -2.04 -2.73 34.71
N TYR A 110 -2.62 -3.20 33.59
CA TYR A 110 -3.95 -3.79 33.56
C TYR A 110 -3.97 -5.07 32.73
N PRO A 111 -3.47 -6.18 33.30
CA PRO A 111 -3.37 -7.44 32.59
C PRO A 111 -4.76 -7.97 32.24
N PHE A 112 -4.79 -8.80 31.19
CA PHE A 112 -6.02 -9.44 30.76
C PHE A 112 -6.53 -10.41 31.84
N ASP A 113 -7.68 -10.10 32.41
CA ASP A 113 -8.45 -10.97 33.29
C ASP A 113 -9.95 -10.88 32.91
N PRO A 114 -10.57 -11.97 32.45
CA PRO A 114 -11.98 -11.97 32.09
C PRO A 114 -12.94 -11.51 33.19
N ALA A 115 -12.58 -11.70 34.47
CA ALA A 115 -13.39 -11.22 35.60
C ALA A 115 -13.53 -9.69 35.61
N ASN A 116 -12.56 -9.00 35.02
CA ASN A 116 -12.50 -7.54 34.97
C ASN A 116 -13.22 -6.94 33.76
N VAL A 117 -13.86 -7.75 32.90
CA VAL A 117 -14.48 -7.28 31.65
C VAL A 117 -15.51 -6.19 31.86
N ASN A 118 -16.27 -6.18 32.95
CA ASN A 118 -17.27 -5.14 33.23
C ASN A 118 -16.85 -4.19 34.36
N LEU A 119 -15.67 -4.40 34.95
CA LEU A 119 -15.18 -3.57 36.04
C LEU A 119 -14.46 -2.35 35.50
N LYS A 120 -14.69 -1.21 36.16
CA LYS A 120 -13.98 0.02 35.85
C LYS A 120 -12.48 -0.18 36.11
N PRO A 121 -11.60 0.13 35.14
CA PRO A 121 -10.18 0.08 35.39
C PRO A 121 -9.78 0.98 36.56
N PRO A 122 -8.79 0.59 37.36
CA PRO A 122 -8.28 1.41 38.45
C PRO A 122 -7.77 2.79 37.99
N PRO A 123 -7.81 3.84 38.84
CA PRO A 123 -7.37 5.18 38.49
C PRO A 123 -5.94 5.28 37.93
N GLU A 124 -5.02 4.44 38.42
CA GLU A 124 -3.63 4.37 37.95
C GLU A 124 -3.53 4.02 36.46
N CYS A 125 -4.47 3.21 35.94
CA CYS A 125 -4.54 2.89 34.52
C CYS A 125 -4.83 4.14 33.71
N TYR A 126 -5.75 4.99 34.18
CA TYR A 126 -6.09 6.24 33.52
C TYR A 126 -4.93 7.23 33.55
N THR A 127 -4.31 7.44 34.72
CA THR A 127 -3.13 8.31 34.85
C THR A 127 -1.98 7.88 33.93
N GLU A 128 -1.77 6.57 33.77
CA GLU A 128 -0.79 6.05 32.84
C GLU A 128 -1.22 6.25 31.37
N ALA A 129 -2.49 5.99 31.08
CA ALA A 129 -3.05 6.03 29.74
C ALA A 129 -3.06 7.44 29.14
N GLU A 130 -3.21 8.50 29.95
CA GLU A 130 -3.21 9.89 29.44
C GLU A 130 -1.94 10.24 28.66
N LYS A 131 -0.83 9.58 28.99
CA LYS A 131 0.48 9.77 28.34
C LYS A 131 0.58 9.09 26.96
N ARG A 132 -0.42 8.27 26.59
CA ARG A 132 -0.45 7.47 25.35
C ARG A 132 -1.78 7.64 24.61
N ARG A 133 -2.29 8.88 24.60
CA ARG A 133 -3.40 9.25 23.72
C ARG A 133 -2.93 9.25 22.28
N ILE A 134 -3.84 8.87 21.38
CA ILE A 134 -3.60 8.98 19.94
C ILE A 134 -4.16 10.32 19.45
N ASP A 135 -3.52 10.92 18.45
CA ASP A 135 -3.97 12.21 17.89
C ASP A 135 -4.85 11.99 16.67
N GLU A 136 -4.33 11.21 15.72
CA GLU A 136 -4.94 11.00 14.42
C GLU A 136 -5.26 9.52 14.19
N ALA A 137 -6.42 9.31 13.61
CA ALA A 137 -6.85 8.05 13.04
C ALA A 137 -7.44 8.36 11.67
N MET A 138 -7.37 7.38 10.77
CA MET A 138 -7.81 7.50 9.39
C MET A 138 -8.77 6.34 9.08
N MET A 139 -9.88 6.66 8.42
CA MET A 139 -10.80 5.65 7.91
C MET A 139 -10.30 5.13 6.56
N ILE A 140 -10.16 3.82 6.41
CA ILE A 140 -9.68 3.18 5.18
C ILE A 140 -10.90 2.62 4.43
N ARG A 141 -10.94 2.75 3.09
CA ARG A 141 -11.98 2.05 2.32
C ARG A 141 -11.59 0.59 2.17
N ALA A 142 -12.57 -0.31 2.08
CA ALA A 142 -12.38 -1.72 1.78
C ALA A 142 -11.97 -1.94 0.29
N GLU A 143 -11.01 -1.16 -0.18
CA GLU A 143 -10.47 -1.14 -1.54
C GLU A 143 -9.04 -1.66 -1.48
N LEU A 144 -8.72 -2.65 -2.32
CA LEU A 144 -7.46 -3.40 -2.25
C LEU A 144 -6.23 -2.50 -2.20
N ASN A 145 -6.15 -1.51 -3.10
CA ASN A 145 -5.00 -0.62 -3.17
C ASN A 145 -4.90 0.35 -1.98
N GLU A 146 -6.01 0.73 -1.36
CA GLU A 146 -5.96 1.58 -0.15
C GLU A 146 -5.48 0.81 1.05
N MET A 147 -6.00 -0.41 1.23
CA MET A 147 -5.60 -1.29 2.33
C MET A 147 -4.11 -1.65 2.22
N LYS A 148 -3.65 -2.01 1.00
CA LYS A 148 -2.23 -2.26 0.73
C LYS A 148 -1.38 -1.00 0.90
N GLY A 149 -1.87 0.15 0.45
CA GLY A 149 -1.18 1.44 0.62
C GLY A 149 -0.96 1.78 2.09
N CYS A 150 -2.00 1.62 2.92
CA CYS A 150 -1.92 1.85 4.35
C CYS A 150 -0.82 1.00 5.01
N LEU A 151 -0.80 -0.31 4.70
CA LEU A 151 0.21 -1.23 5.20
C LEU A 151 1.61 -0.94 4.66
N ALA A 152 1.73 -0.54 3.39
CA ALA A 152 3.01 -0.14 2.79
C ALA A 152 3.59 1.14 3.39
N GLU A 153 2.75 2.00 3.97
CA GLU A 153 3.18 3.14 4.81
C GLU A 153 3.49 2.73 6.26
N ALA A 154 3.59 1.42 6.52
CA ALA A 154 3.79 0.84 7.83
C ALA A 154 2.71 1.22 8.85
N ASN A 155 1.46 1.41 8.41
CA ASN A 155 0.31 1.62 9.27
C ASN A 155 -0.56 0.35 9.30
N PRO A 156 -0.45 -0.50 10.34
CA PRO A 156 -1.46 -1.52 10.61
C PRO A 156 -2.84 -0.90 10.78
N PHE A 157 -3.87 -1.63 10.39
CA PHE A 157 -5.25 -1.16 10.54
C PHE A 157 -6.15 -2.21 11.18
N ALA A 158 -7.00 -1.74 12.09
CA ALA A 158 -8.08 -2.54 12.65
C ALA A 158 -9.24 -2.61 11.65
N PHE A 159 -9.94 -3.73 11.64
CA PHE A 159 -11.13 -3.92 10.80
C PHE A 159 -12.09 -4.90 11.46
N GLY A 160 -13.38 -4.74 11.17
CA GLY A 160 -14.41 -5.71 11.50
C GLY A 160 -14.59 -6.69 10.34
N LEU A 161 -14.65 -7.99 10.63
CA LEU A 161 -14.92 -9.04 9.65
C LEU A 161 -16.07 -9.92 10.14
N ARG A 162 -17.06 -10.14 9.29
CA ARG A 162 -18.09 -11.15 9.52
C ARG A 162 -17.47 -12.53 9.32
N LEU A 163 -17.39 -13.30 10.40
CA LEU A 163 -16.91 -14.67 10.38
C LEU A 163 -18.04 -15.64 10.04
N PHE A 164 -17.65 -16.83 9.61
CA PHE A 164 -18.50 -17.96 9.28
C PHE A 164 -17.90 -19.24 9.91
N PRO A 165 -18.66 -20.33 10.05
CA PRO A 165 -18.16 -21.59 10.59
C PRO A 165 -16.86 -22.09 9.94
N SER A 166 -16.68 -21.91 8.63
CA SER A 166 -15.44 -22.24 7.90
C SER A 166 -14.20 -21.50 8.43
N PHE A 167 -14.36 -20.34 9.06
CA PHE A 167 -13.25 -19.60 9.66
C PHE A 167 -12.58 -20.37 10.80
N ALA A 168 -13.34 -21.15 11.58
CA ALA A 168 -12.79 -21.94 12.69
C ALA A 168 -11.72 -22.93 12.22
N GLN A 169 -11.82 -23.45 10.99
CA GLN A 169 -10.84 -24.37 10.39
C GLN A 169 -9.48 -23.71 10.17
N ALA A 170 -9.39 -22.38 10.15
CA ALA A 170 -8.11 -21.69 10.05
C ALA A 170 -7.21 -21.97 11.27
N GLY A 171 -7.80 -22.29 12.43
CA GLY A 171 -7.08 -22.63 13.66
C GLY A 171 -6.12 -23.80 13.46
N SER A 172 -6.60 -24.89 12.86
CA SER A 172 -5.80 -26.08 12.59
C SER A 172 -5.11 -26.09 11.22
N ASN A 173 -5.58 -25.29 10.27
CA ASN A 173 -5.01 -25.20 8.91
C ASN A 173 -3.92 -24.11 8.78
N GLY A 174 -3.10 -23.92 9.81
CA GLY A 174 -1.98 -22.97 9.79
C GLY A 174 -2.40 -21.53 9.47
N GLY A 175 -3.57 -21.10 9.96
CA GLY A 175 -4.10 -19.75 9.78
C GLY A 175 -4.72 -19.49 8.41
N ARG A 176 -4.82 -20.46 7.50
CA ARG A 176 -5.35 -20.27 6.15
C ARG A 176 -6.88 -20.14 6.19
N VAL A 177 -7.37 -18.94 5.91
CA VAL A 177 -8.81 -18.65 5.90
C VAL A 177 -9.36 -18.92 4.50
N LYS A 178 -10.40 -19.75 4.45
CA LYS A 178 -11.15 -20.01 3.22
C LYS A 178 -12.20 -18.93 3.02
N MET A 179 -12.65 -18.78 1.78
CA MET A 179 -13.87 -18.02 1.56
C MET A 179 -15.08 -18.74 2.13
N PRO A 180 -15.96 -18.00 2.82
CA PRO A 180 -17.21 -18.54 3.25
C PRO A 180 -18.14 -18.74 2.05
N ASN A 181 -18.85 -19.87 2.04
CA ASN A 181 -20.01 -20.03 1.18
C ASN A 181 -21.21 -19.37 1.87
N ILE A 182 -21.43 -18.09 1.56
CA ILE A 182 -22.47 -17.26 2.20
C ILE A 182 -23.91 -17.77 2.00
N HIS A 183 -24.15 -18.69 1.07
CA HIS A 183 -25.45 -19.30 0.84
C HIS A 183 -25.71 -20.49 1.75
N SER A 184 -24.68 -21.28 2.07
CA SER A 184 -24.80 -22.46 2.94
C SER A 184 -24.40 -22.19 4.39
N GLU A 185 -23.49 -21.24 4.62
CA GLU A 185 -22.98 -20.88 5.94
C GLU A 185 -23.81 -19.70 6.47
N SER A 186 -24.93 -20.01 7.12
CA SER A 186 -25.78 -18.99 7.73
C SER A 186 -25.24 -18.57 9.09
N GLN A 187 -24.86 -17.30 9.23
CA GLN A 187 -24.54 -16.67 10.52
C GLN A 187 -25.15 -15.26 10.54
N SER A 188 -25.72 -14.79 11.64
CA SER A 188 -26.31 -13.44 11.67
C SER A 188 -25.23 -12.37 11.50
N VAL A 189 -25.59 -11.26 10.83
CA VAL A 189 -24.66 -10.18 10.45
C VAL A 189 -24.02 -9.54 11.69
N GLU A 190 -24.81 -9.30 12.75
CA GLU A 190 -24.34 -8.60 13.96
C GLU A 190 -23.62 -9.51 14.95
N GLN A 191 -23.94 -10.81 14.99
CA GLN A 191 -23.39 -11.71 16.01
C GLN A 191 -22.22 -12.56 15.48
N GLY A 192 -21.91 -12.47 14.20
CA GLY A 192 -20.76 -13.12 13.55
C GLY A 192 -19.52 -12.23 13.40
N CYS A 193 -19.60 -10.95 13.76
CA CYS A 193 -18.50 -10.01 13.51
C CYS A 193 -17.39 -10.08 14.57
N HIS A 194 -16.15 -10.03 14.11
CA HIS A 194 -14.92 -10.05 14.91
C HIS A 194 -13.98 -8.94 14.46
N ALA A 195 -13.30 -8.29 15.41
CA ALA A 195 -12.32 -7.24 15.12
C ALA A 195 -10.91 -7.85 15.12
N MET A 196 -10.15 -7.56 14.08
CA MET A 196 -8.76 -8.04 13.92
C MET A 196 -7.85 -6.92 13.40
N LEU A 197 -6.54 -7.17 13.39
CA LEU A 197 -5.54 -6.21 12.93
C LEU A 197 -4.84 -6.72 11.67
N ALA A 198 -4.95 -5.99 10.57
CA ALA A 198 -4.16 -6.25 9.37
C ALA A 198 -2.74 -5.70 9.56
N VAL A 199 -1.74 -6.54 9.30
CA VAL A 199 -0.32 -6.24 9.55
C VAL A 199 0.55 -6.53 8.33
N GLY A 200 -0.04 -6.86 7.19
CA GLY A 200 0.72 -7.14 5.98
C GLY A 200 -0.14 -7.70 4.86
N TYR A 201 0.48 -8.02 3.74
CA TYR A 201 -0.15 -8.65 2.58
C TYR A 201 0.88 -9.36 1.70
N SER A 202 0.42 -10.29 0.86
CA SER A 202 1.22 -10.95 -0.18
C SER A 202 0.39 -11.11 -1.45
N ASP A 203 0.83 -10.50 -2.55
CA ASP A 203 0.20 -10.63 -3.86
C ASP A 203 0.37 -12.01 -4.46
N GLU A 204 1.50 -12.68 -4.18
CA GLU A 204 1.73 -14.07 -4.58
C GLU A 204 0.62 -14.97 -4.01
N SER A 205 0.23 -14.73 -2.75
CA SER A 205 -0.80 -15.49 -2.03
C SER A 205 -2.22 -14.95 -2.22
N GLY A 206 -2.37 -13.73 -2.74
CA GLY A 206 -3.66 -13.03 -2.81
C GLY A 206 -4.33 -12.83 -1.45
N CYS A 207 -3.54 -12.63 -0.38
CA CYS A 207 -4.02 -12.61 1.00
C CYS A 207 -3.43 -11.45 1.82
N PHE A 208 -4.21 -10.95 2.77
CA PHE A 208 -3.73 -10.11 3.87
C PHE A 208 -3.18 -10.98 5.00
N ILE A 209 -2.13 -10.50 5.66
CA ILE A 209 -1.59 -11.08 6.89
C ILE A 209 -2.30 -10.38 8.05
N VAL A 210 -2.99 -11.16 8.88
CA VAL A 210 -3.86 -10.66 9.92
C VAL A 210 -3.47 -11.25 11.26
N ARG A 211 -3.34 -10.38 12.27
CA ARG A 211 -3.15 -10.75 13.66
C ARG A 211 -4.51 -10.97 14.30
N ASN A 212 -4.72 -12.17 14.85
CA ASN A 212 -5.91 -12.50 15.63
C ASN A 212 -5.62 -12.35 17.14
N THR A 213 -6.65 -12.56 17.97
CA THR A 213 -6.60 -12.43 19.45
C THR A 213 -7.03 -13.72 20.15
N TRP A 214 -6.83 -14.87 19.52
CA TRP A 214 -7.16 -16.20 20.07
C TRP A 214 -5.91 -16.97 20.54
N GLY A 215 -4.86 -16.21 20.89
CA GLY A 215 -3.58 -16.72 21.36
C GLY A 215 -2.70 -17.38 20.31
N GLU A 216 -1.46 -17.64 20.70
CA GLU A 216 -0.41 -18.13 19.80
C GLU A 216 -0.61 -19.58 19.35
N LYS A 217 -1.45 -20.36 20.03
CA LYS A 217 -1.73 -21.75 19.64
C LYS A 217 -2.72 -21.86 18.48
N TRP A 218 -3.47 -20.81 18.20
CA TRP A 218 -4.45 -20.78 17.13
C TRP A 218 -3.83 -20.30 15.82
N GLY A 219 -4.13 -20.96 14.71
CA GLY A 219 -3.67 -20.54 13.38
C GLY A 219 -2.16 -20.69 13.21
N ASP A 220 -1.53 -19.71 12.56
CA ASP A 220 -0.07 -19.64 12.47
C ASP A 220 0.46 -18.70 13.55
N LYS A 221 0.75 -19.25 14.73
CA LYS A 221 1.26 -18.49 15.88
C LYS A 221 0.36 -17.30 16.27
N GLY A 222 -0.97 -17.48 16.16
CA GLY A 222 -1.95 -16.43 16.42
C GLY A 222 -2.26 -15.53 15.21
N TYR A 223 -1.69 -15.81 14.05
CA TYR A 223 -1.96 -15.12 12.79
C TYR A 223 -2.81 -15.96 11.85
N CYS A 224 -3.53 -15.27 10.97
CA CYS A 224 -4.24 -15.87 9.86
C CYS A 224 -4.02 -15.10 8.56
N TYR A 225 -4.38 -15.76 7.46
CA TYR A 225 -4.17 -15.30 6.09
C TYR A 225 -5.53 -15.23 5.43
N ILE A 226 -6.04 -14.01 5.26
CA ILE A 226 -7.39 -13.77 4.77
C ILE A 226 -7.34 -13.35 3.31
N PRO A 227 -8.06 -14.00 2.40
CA PRO A 227 -8.04 -13.65 0.98
C PRO A 227 -8.51 -12.22 0.71
N TYR A 228 -7.91 -11.56 -0.28
CA TYR A 228 -8.22 -10.18 -0.66
C TYR A 228 -9.71 -9.96 -0.92
N HIS A 229 -10.36 -10.87 -1.66
CA HIS A 229 -11.76 -10.74 -2.01
C HIS A 229 -12.71 -10.91 -0.80
N TYR A 230 -12.26 -11.52 0.30
CA TYR A 230 -13.03 -11.53 1.55
C TYR A 230 -12.98 -10.14 2.19
N MET A 231 -11.78 -9.59 2.40
CA MET A 231 -11.59 -8.31 3.07
C MET A 231 -12.01 -7.09 2.23
N CYS A 232 -11.99 -7.20 0.90
CA CYS A 232 -12.47 -6.16 0.00
C CYS A 232 -13.97 -6.26 -0.29
N ASN A 233 -14.69 -7.21 0.29
CA ASN A 233 -16.14 -7.27 0.18
C ASN A 233 -16.81 -6.39 1.25
N PRO A 234 -17.45 -5.26 0.89
CA PRO A 234 -18.02 -4.32 1.86
C PRO A 234 -19.23 -4.88 2.62
N GLN A 235 -19.79 -6.02 2.22
CA GLN A 235 -20.85 -6.72 2.97
C GLN A 235 -20.28 -7.62 4.07
N LEU A 236 -18.99 -7.93 4.02
CA LEU A 236 -18.31 -8.88 4.91
C LEU A 236 -17.23 -8.22 5.76
N CYS A 237 -16.60 -7.16 5.27
CA CYS A 237 -15.57 -6.40 5.96
C CYS A 237 -16.01 -4.94 6.13
N CYS A 238 -15.91 -4.41 7.33
CA CYS A 238 -16.38 -3.07 7.69
C CYS A 238 -15.46 -2.39 8.72
N ASP A 239 -15.72 -1.11 8.98
CA ASP A 239 -15.08 -0.33 10.05
C ASP A 239 -13.53 -0.43 10.05
N LEU A 240 -12.91 -0.14 8.91
CA LEU A 240 -11.47 -0.17 8.73
C LEU A 240 -10.83 1.15 9.17
N TYR A 241 -9.90 1.08 10.12
CA TYR A 241 -9.23 2.25 10.65
C TYR A 241 -7.76 1.98 10.98
N ALA A 242 -6.88 2.88 10.54
CA ALA A 242 -5.50 2.95 11.01
C ALA A 242 -5.33 4.08 12.02
N ILE A 243 -4.43 3.87 12.97
CA ILE A 243 -3.87 4.92 13.82
C ILE A 243 -2.59 5.39 13.14
N LYS A 244 -2.45 6.69 12.94
CA LYS A 244 -1.25 7.25 12.30
C LYS A 244 -0.13 7.31 13.33
N MET A 245 0.93 6.53 13.14
CA MET A 245 2.13 6.63 13.99
C MET A 245 2.96 7.85 13.56
N VAL A 246 3.27 8.73 14.51
CA VAL A 246 4.17 9.89 14.29
C VAL A 246 5.49 9.57 14.99
N TYR A 247 6.61 9.67 14.28
CA TYR A 247 7.96 9.43 14.81
C TYR A 247 8.69 10.77 15.04
N ASP A 248 9.43 10.88 16.14
CA ASP A 248 10.39 11.97 16.41
C ASP A 248 11.76 11.66 15.77
N GLU A 249 12.40 12.65 15.15
CA GLU A 249 13.84 12.64 14.88
C GLU A 249 14.59 13.35 16.01
N PHE A 250 15.39 12.59 16.76
CA PHE A 250 16.50 12.97 17.66
C PHE A 250 16.50 14.36 18.33
N VAL A 251 16.31 14.37 19.66
CA VAL A 251 16.87 15.42 20.53
C VAL A 251 17.97 14.81 21.41
N HIS A 252 19.21 15.26 21.22
CA HIS A 252 20.29 15.04 22.16
C HIS A 252 20.16 16.00 23.35
N GLU A 253 20.28 15.39 24.53
CA GLU A 253 20.62 15.93 25.86
C GLU A 253 19.54 16.55 26.78
N LYS A 254 19.39 15.82 27.90
CA LYS A 254 19.11 16.25 29.28
C LYS A 254 17.70 16.72 29.60
N ASP A 255 16.86 15.70 29.81
CA ASP A 255 15.88 15.55 30.89
C ASP A 255 15.38 16.86 31.53
N THR A 256 14.11 17.19 31.27
CA THR A 256 13.11 17.35 32.35
C THR A 256 11.69 17.42 31.77
N SER A 257 10.83 16.54 32.29
CA SER A 257 9.36 16.61 32.25
C SER A 257 8.67 16.65 30.87
N ILE A 258 8.35 15.44 30.39
CA ILE A 258 7.30 15.04 29.43
C ILE A 258 6.35 16.19 29.04
N LEU A 259 6.60 16.80 27.89
CA LEU A 259 5.71 17.73 27.22
C LEU A 259 5.32 17.11 25.87
N ASN A 260 4.08 16.62 25.76
CA ASN A 260 3.42 16.31 24.48
C ASN A 260 3.17 17.64 23.74
N ARG A 261 4.20 18.18 23.09
CA ARG A 261 4.06 19.30 22.14
C ARG A 261 4.25 18.79 20.72
N TYR A 262 3.15 18.79 19.99
CA TYR A 262 3.08 18.59 18.55
C TYR A 262 3.57 19.88 17.88
N ASP A 263 4.69 19.82 17.18
CA ASP A 263 5.12 20.93 16.33
C ASP A 263 5.31 20.51 14.88
N TRP A 264 4.92 21.44 14.01
CA TRP A 264 4.73 21.27 12.58
C TRP A 264 6.07 21.25 11.84
N ASN A 265 6.34 20.20 11.06
CA ASN A 265 7.44 20.23 10.11
C ASN A 265 6.97 20.90 8.80
N VAL A 266 7.13 22.23 8.76
CA VAL A 266 7.14 23.02 7.52
C VAL A 266 8.56 23.01 6.97
N ASP A 267 9.04 21.84 6.51
CA ASP A 267 10.26 21.79 5.71
C ASP A 267 10.07 20.89 4.49
N LYS A 268 10.14 21.50 3.31
CA LYS A 268 9.75 20.91 2.02
C LYS A 268 10.80 19.95 1.45
N ASP A 269 11.93 19.76 2.14
CA ASP A 269 13.10 19.09 1.57
C ASP A 269 13.59 17.83 2.30
N LYS A 270 12.90 17.36 3.34
CA LYS A 270 13.24 16.09 4.02
C LYS A 270 12.14 15.05 3.85
N ARG A 271 12.34 14.17 2.86
CA ARG A 271 11.51 12.99 2.60
C ARG A 271 11.73 11.95 3.71
N TYR A 272 10.63 11.53 4.32
CA TYR A 272 10.38 10.26 5.01
C TYR A 272 11.63 9.42 5.32
N TYR A 273 12.11 9.50 6.55
CA TYR A 273 13.17 8.64 7.07
C TYR A 273 12.65 7.20 7.20
N ILE A 274 13.03 6.35 6.25
CA ILE A 274 12.93 4.88 6.37
C ILE A 274 14.20 4.43 7.09
N PRO A 275 14.12 3.68 8.21
CA PRO A 275 15.29 3.28 8.98
C PRO A 275 16.33 2.53 8.11
N PRO A 276 17.64 2.81 8.26
CA PRO A 276 18.71 2.15 7.49
C PRO A 276 18.80 0.63 7.63
N ASN A 277 18.08 0.06 8.61
CA ASN A 277 18.03 -1.38 8.90
C ASN A 277 16.67 -2.01 8.52
N TYR A 278 15.88 -1.40 7.62
CA TYR A 278 14.60 -1.97 7.18
C TYR A 278 14.86 -3.26 6.36
N PRO A 279 14.48 -4.44 6.90
CA PRO A 279 15.04 -5.71 6.47
C PRO A 279 14.11 -6.42 5.47
N TYR A 280 14.30 -6.20 4.17
CA TYR A 280 13.85 -7.20 3.16
C TYR A 280 14.88 -8.32 2.98
N GLN A 281 15.52 -8.75 4.07
CA GLN A 281 16.30 -9.97 4.20
C GLN A 281 16.14 -10.40 5.67
N CYS A 282 15.15 -11.19 6.09
CA CYS A 282 14.71 -12.47 5.53
C CYS A 282 13.25 -12.76 5.91
N PHE A 283 12.42 -13.06 4.92
CA PHE A 283 11.21 -13.87 5.10
C PHE A 283 11.35 -15.06 4.15
N ASP A 284 11.41 -16.30 4.66
CA ASP A 284 11.39 -17.49 3.79
C ASP A 284 9.95 -17.95 3.59
N TYR A 285 9.29 -17.30 2.63
CA TYR A 285 7.99 -17.67 2.11
C TYR A 285 8.00 -19.02 1.36
N LYS A 286 9.16 -19.67 1.10
CA LYS A 286 9.22 -20.95 0.35
C LYS A 286 8.47 -22.08 1.06
N PHE A 287 8.38 -22.05 2.39
CA PHE A 287 7.55 -22.97 3.17
C PHE A 287 6.04 -22.80 2.92
N PHE A 288 5.59 -21.61 2.53
CA PHE A 288 4.18 -21.33 2.23
C PHE A 288 3.69 -22.08 0.97
N TRP A 289 4.62 -22.47 0.08
CA TRP A 289 4.36 -22.79 -1.34
C TRP A 289 4.77 -24.19 -1.83
N ASN A 290 5.19 -25.11 -0.96
CA ASN A 290 5.41 -26.50 -1.38
C ASN A 290 4.13 -27.27 -1.75
N LEU A 291 2.96 -26.61 -1.74
CA LEU A 291 1.66 -27.16 -2.15
C LEU A 291 1.05 -26.31 -3.27
N ASN A 292 1.78 -26.22 -4.38
CA ASN A 292 1.42 -25.48 -5.60
C ASN A 292 0.10 -25.95 -6.26
N ASP A 293 -0.45 -27.10 -5.86
CA ASP A 293 -1.65 -27.70 -6.48
C ASP A 293 -2.96 -27.47 -5.71
N THR A 294 -2.96 -26.73 -4.59
CA THR A 294 -4.13 -26.68 -3.67
C THR A 294 -4.86 -25.34 -3.61
N PHE A 295 -4.28 -24.27 -4.18
CA PHE A 295 -4.88 -22.93 -4.13
C PHE A 295 -5.50 -22.53 -5.47
N ASN A 296 -6.49 -23.32 -5.92
CA ASN A 296 -7.41 -22.86 -6.95
C ASN A 296 -8.57 -22.08 -6.29
N TYR A 297 -8.23 -20.93 -5.70
CA TYR A 297 -9.23 -20.01 -5.14
C TYR A 297 -9.63 -19.03 -6.24
N PHE A 298 -10.75 -19.36 -6.90
CA PHE A 298 -11.51 -18.59 -7.89
C PHE A 298 -11.04 -18.70 -9.35
N THR A 299 -11.79 -19.48 -10.14
CA THR A 299 -11.71 -19.50 -11.61
C THR A 299 -12.31 -18.27 -12.28
N GLN A 300 -12.98 -17.36 -11.55
CA GLN A 300 -13.49 -16.11 -12.11
C GLN A 300 -13.53 -15.01 -11.04
N ILE A 301 -12.79 -13.92 -11.26
CA ILE A 301 -13.00 -12.64 -10.58
C ILE A 301 -13.87 -11.80 -11.52
N SER A 302 -15.06 -11.42 -11.06
CA SER A 302 -15.89 -10.44 -11.74
C SER A 302 -15.63 -9.06 -11.12
N GLN A 303 -15.02 -8.16 -11.88
CA GLN A 303 -15.03 -6.72 -11.59
C GLN A 303 -15.88 -6.06 -12.68
N ASN A 304 -16.98 -5.41 -12.29
CA ASN A 304 -17.94 -4.77 -13.22
C ASN A 304 -18.52 -5.70 -14.32
N GLY A 305 -18.70 -7.00 -14.02
CA GLY A 305 -19.43 -7.92 -14.91
C GLY A 305 -18.65 -8.52 -16.08
N GLN A 306 -17.32 -8.44 -16.11
CA GLN A 306 -16.49 -9.18 -17.09
C GLN A 306 -15.58 -10.23 -16.43
N ILE A 307 -15.47 -11.39 -17.10
CA ILE A 307 -14.63 -12.53 -16.72
C ILE A 307 -13.22 -12.30 -17.26
N VAL A 308 -12.20 -12.33 -16.39
CA VAL A 308 -10.78 -12.27 -16.79
C VAL A 308 -10.16 -13.67 -16.67
N PRO A 309 -9.66 -14.29 -17.76
CA PRO A 309 -9.06 -15.62 -17.69
C PRO A 309 -7.60 -15.58 -17.21
N PHE A 310 -7.27 -16.41 -16.21
CA PHE A 310 -5.91 -16.66 -15.74
C PHE A 310 -5.19 -17.65 -16.68
N ILE A 311 -3.98 -17.31 -17.14
CA ILE A 311 -3.03 -18.27 -17.72
C ILE A 311 -1.67 -18.06 -17.03
N TRP A 312 -1.18 -19.09 -16.33
CA TRP A 312 0.19 -19.16 -15.81
C TRP A 312 1.03 -20.12 -16.66
N ARG A 313 2.30 -19.75 -16.92
CA ARG A 313 3.36 -20.69 -17.31
C ARG A 313 4.49 -20.65 -16.29
N SER A 314 4.95 -21.85 -15.90
CA SER A 314 6.00 -22.13 -14.92
C SER A 314 7.39 -21.76 -15.43
N ILE A 315 8.24 -21.23 -14.54
CA ILE A 315 9.70 -21.27 -14.71
C ILE A 315 10.26 -22.16 -13.60
N LYS A 316 10.94 -23.23 -14.01
CA LYS A 316 11.73 -24.12 -13.15
C LYS A 316 13.07 -23.48 -12.77
N THR A 317 13.47 -23.81 -11.56
CA THR A 317 14.75 -23.60 -10.86
C THR A 317 16.03 -23.77 -11.69
N VAL A 318 17.04 -22.93 -11.40
CA VAL A 318 18.45 -23.35 -11.33
C VAL A 318 19.14 -22.66 -10.15
N ASP A 319 19.76 -23.49 -9.32
CA ASP A 319 20.50 -23.21 -8.09
C ASP A 319 21.92 -22.63 -8.30
N ASN A 320 22.45 -22.13 -7.18
CA ASN A 320 23.87 -22.07 -6.76
C ASN A 320 24.80 -21.02 -7.37
N ASN A 321 25.12 -19.98 -6.58
CA ASN A 321 26.31 -20.01 -5.72
C ASN A 321 26.42 -18.73 -4.87
N ILE A 322 26.51 -18.93 -3.56
CA ILE A 322 26.88 -17.91 -2.58
C ILE A 322 28.41 -17.85 -2.58
N GLU A 323 28.97 -16.75 -3.05
CA GLU A 323 30.33 -16.35 -2.68
C GLU A 323 30.31 -15.03 -1.92
N ASN A 324 30.84 -15.13 -0.70
CA ASN A 324 31.11 -14.03 0.21
C ASN A 324 32.03 -12.99 -0.42
N HIS A 325 31.56 -11.76 -0.58
CA HIS A 325 32.48 -10.62 -0.65
C HIS A 325 32.06 -9.48 0.29
N LYS A 326 33.01 -9.20 1.18
CA LYS A 326 33.07 -8.13 2.18
C LYS A 326 32.64 -6.79 1.59
N ALA A 327 31.77 -6.09 2.31
CA ALA A 327 31.34 -4.73 2.00
C ALA A 327 32.54 -3.76 1.95
N GLY A 328 32.95 -3.41 0.74
CA GLY A 328 33.71 -2.20 0.43
C GLY A 328 32.73 -1.08 0.12
N SER A 329 32.95 0.09 0.72
CA SER A 329 32.14 1.29 0.52
C SER A 329 32.14 1.72 -0.96
N SER A 330 30.96 1.93 -1.55
CA SER A 330 30.80 2.53 -2.87
C SER A 330 29.73 3.63 -2.79
N LYS A 331 30.15 4.88 -2.98
CA LYS A 331 29.29 6.04 -3.17
C LYS A 331 28.47 5.84 -4.45
N THR A 332 27.16 5.63 -4.35
CA THR A 332 26.28 5.60 -5.53
C THR A 332 26.02 7.03 -6.01
N GLU A 333 26.59 7.39 -7.16
CA GLU A 333 26.35 8.65 -7.87
C GLU A 333 24.89 8.75 -8.33
N ARG A 334 24.31 9.96 -8.26
CA ARG A 334 22.92 10.22 -8.69
C ARG A 334 22.82 10.19 -10.22
N PRO A 335 21.71 9.66 -10.79
CA PRO A 335 21.53 9.65 -12.25
C PRO A 335 21.48 11.08 -12.80
N THR A 336 22.21 11.32 -13.88
CA THR A 336 22.45 12.63 -14.48
C THR A 336 21.56 12.90 -15.70
N SER A 337 20.85 11.89 -16.22
CA SER A 337 20.00 12.01 -17.42
C SER A 337 18.65 11.30 -17.26
N PHE A 338 17.58 11.95 -17.72
CA PHE A 338 16.19 11.48 -17.57
C PHE A 338 15.48 11.41 -18.92
N ILE A 339 14.87 10.27 -19.23
CA ILE A 339 14.14 10.01 -20.46
C ILE A 339 12.69 9.69 -20.12
N LEU A 340 11.76 10.48 -20.66
CA LEU A 340 10.32 10.22 -20.59
C LEU A 340 9.90 9.48 -21.86
N TRP A 341 9.61 8.18 -21.76
CA TRP A 341 9.22 7.36 -22.89
C TRP A 341 7.69 7.19 -22.93
N ILE A 342 7.04 7.83 -23.89
CA ILE A 342 5.59 7.79 -24.09
C ILE A 342 5.28 6.69 -25.11
N ASP A 343 5.05 5.48 -24.62
CA ASP A 343 4.70 4.32 -25.43
C ASP A 343 4.01 3.24 -24.59
N LYS A 344 3.18 2.40 -25.22
CA LYS A 344 2.66 1.20 -24.57
C LYS A 344 3.81 0.21 -24.43
N LYS A 345 3.92 -0.47 -23.28
CA LYS A 345 5.00 -1.43 -23.03
C LYS A 345 4.89 -2.63 -24.00
N ASN A 346 5.57 -2.54 -25.13
CA ASN A 346 5.63 -3.57 -26.16
C ASN A 346 6.97 -4.33 -26.07
N HIS A 347 6.94 -5.64 -26.25
CA HIS A 347 8.13 -6.51 -26.25
C HIS A 347 9.19 -6.07 -27.27
N GLU A 348 8.77 -5.43 -28.36
CA GLU A 348 9.66 -4.95 -29.41
C GLU A 348 10.66 -3.88 -28.91
N ASN A 349 10.30 -3.06 -27.92
CA ASN A 349 11.15 -1.97 -27.42
C ASN A 349 12.01 -2.33 -26.21
N ALA A 350 11.81 -3.53 -25.64
CA ALA A 350 12.51 -4.00 -24.44
C ALA A 350 14.03 -4.10 -24.63
N HIS A 351 14.49 -4.36 -25.86
CA HIS A 351 15.92 -4.42 -26.17
C HIS A 351 16.60 -3.03 -26.13
N ILE A 352 15.90 -1.99 -26.60
CA ILE A 352 16.37 -0.60 -26.56
C ILE A 352 16.42 -0.12 -25.10
N GLU A 353 15.36 -0.40 -24.33
CA GLU A 353 15.31 -0.10 -22.90
C GLU A 353 16.49 -0.75 -22.15
N LYS A 354 16.71 -2.06 -22.34
CA LYS A 354 17.82 -2.79 -21.69
C LYS A 354 19.17 -2.17 -22.02
N ARG A 355 19.39 -1.76 -23.28
CA ARG A 355 20.64 -1.15 -23.72
C ARG A 355 20.82 0.27 -23.14
N LEU A 356 19.78 1.08 -23.09
CA LEU A 356 19.85 2.41 -22.48
C LEU A 356 20.02 2.35 -20.95
N ARG A 357 19.44 1.35 -20.27
CA ARG A 357 19.62 1.12 -18.83
C ARG A 357 20.99 0.56 -18.47
N SER A 358 21.72 -0.02 -19.42
CA SER A 358 23.12 -0.45 -19.20
C SER A 358 24.11 0.72 -19.16
N GLU A 359 23.71 1.91 -19.62
CA GLU A 359 24.50 3.13 -19.49
C GLU A 359 24.42 3.65 -18.04
N LYS A 360 25.57 4.01 -17.47
CA LYS A 360 25.61 4.61 -16.13
C LYS A 360 24.81 5.93 -16.15
N ASN A 361 24.01 6.15 -15.12
CA ASN A 361 23.35 7.43 -14.82
C ASN A 361 22.18 7.85 -15.74
N VAL A 362 21.55 6.92 -16.48
CA VAL A 362 20.32 7.16 -17.27
C VAL A 362 19.08 6.58 -16.55
N LYS A 363 18.04 7.39 -16.35
CA LYS A 363 16.73 6.94 -15.87
C LYS A 363 15.68 7.04 -16.99
N ILE A 364 14.88 5.99 -17.17
CA ILE A 364 13.78 5.94 -18.14
C ILE A 364 12.46 5.69 -17.41
N ASP A 365 11.50 6.58 -17.60
CA ASP A 365 10.13 6.49 -17.08
C ASP A 365 9.14 6.33 -18.25
N PHE A 366 8.23 5.36 -18.15
CA PHE A 366 7.27 5.02 -19.21
C PHE A 366 5.87 5.56 -18.95
N TYR A 367 5.21 6.05 -20.01
CA TYR A 367 3.83 6.51 -19.98
C TYR A 367 3.06 5.97 -21.18
N GLU A 368 2.02 5.19 -20.93
CA GLU A 368 1.21 4.53 -21.97
C GLU A 368 0.27 5.46 -22.74
N ALA A 369 0.09 6.69 -22.26
CA ALA A 369 -0.81 7.70 -22.81
C ALA A 369 -0.16 9.10 -22.75
N LEU A 370 -0.40 9.90 -23.79
CA LEU A 370 0.15 11.24 -23.93
C LEU A 370 -0.43 12.20 -22.88
N SER A 371 -1.71 12.09 -22.55
CA SER A 371 -2.35 12.86 -21.46
C SER A 371 -1.72 12.61 -20.08
N ARG A 372 -1.33 11.36 -19.80
CA ARG A 372 -0.62 11.02 -18.55
C ARG A 372 0.80 11.61 -18.55
N ALA A 373 1.48 11.58 -19.68
CA ALA A 373 2.79 12.20 -19.85
C ALA A 373 2.73 13.73 -19.69
N GLU A 374 1.72 14.41 -20.25
CA GLU A 374 1.46 15.85 -20.06
C GLU A 374 1.26 16.19 -18.58
N ALA A 375 0.43 15.43 -17.86
CA ALA A 375 0.20 15.63 -16.42
C ALA A 375 1.50 15.46 -15.60
N HIS A 376 2.33 14.48 -15.96
CA HIS A 376 3.65 14.29 -15.35
C HIS A 376 4.58 15.48 -15.62
N MET A 377 4.69 15.92 -16.87
CA MET A 377 5.54 17.06 -17.23
C MET A 377 5.09 18.35 -16.55
N LEU A 378 3.78 18.57 -16.39
CA LEU A 378 3.25 19.73 -15.67
C LEU A 378 3.63 19.70 -14.18
N LYS A 379 3.49 18.53 -13.55
CA LYS A 379 3.86 18.31 -12.14
C LYS A 379 5.34 18.57 -11.88
N TYR A 380 6.22 18.23 -12.83
CA TYR A 380 7.68 18.37 -12.70
C TYR A 380 8.28 19.50 -13.55
N LYS A 381 7.46 20.43 -14.04
CA LYS A 381 7.83 21.52 -14.94
C LYS A 381 9.09 22.27 -14.50
N HIS A 382 9.20 22.64 -13.22
CA HIS A 382 10.38 23.35 -12.71
C HIS A 382 11.67 22.53 -12.79
N LYS A 383 11.61 21.22 -12.55
CA LYS A 383 12.77 20.33 -12.65
C LYS A 383 13.16 20.09 -14.09
N ILE A 384 12.18 19.89 -14.98
CA ILE A 384 12.40 19.73 -16.41
C ILE A 384 13.02 21.02 -17.00
N LYS A 385 12.57 22.18 -16.54
CA LYS A 385 13.13 23.48 -16.95
C LYS A 385 14.60 23.64 -16.56
N LEU A 386 15.00 23.13 -15.39
CA LEU A 386 16.39 23.16 -14.91
C LEU A 386 17.26 22.01 -15.45
N SER A 387 16.65 20.98 -16.03
CA SER A 387 17.35 19.80 -16.50
C SER A 387 17.85 20.00 -17.92
N SER A 388 19.16 20.06 -18.10
CA SER A 388 19.79 20.12 -19.41
C SER A 388 19.67 18.79 -20.18
N THR A 389 19.56 17.67 -19.46
CA THR A 389 19.60 16.28 -19.98
C THR A 389 18.24 15.58 -20.05
N PHE A 390 17.13 16.30 -19.81
CA PHE A 390 15.79 15.71 -19.90
C PHE A 390 15.38 15.55 -21.37
N GLN A 391 14.90 14.38 -21.76
CA GLN A 391 14.51 14.07 -23.14
C GLN A 391 13.17 13.33 -23.18
N ILE A 392 12.43 13.48 -24.27
CA ILE A 392 11.17 12.75 -24.49
C ILE A 392 11.36 11.79 -25.68
N ILE A 393 10.98 10.53 -25.48
CA ILE A 393 10.78 9.57 -26.57
C ILE A 393 9.29 9.36 -26.71
N CYS A 394 8.76 9.38 -27.93
CA CYS A 394 7.34 9.24 -28.16
C CYS A 394 7.04 8.42 -29.43
N HIS A 395 5.86 7.81 -29.50
CA HIS A 395 5.38 7.15 -30.70
C HIS A 395 4.74 8.12 -31.71
N GLY A 396 4.59 7.67 -32.96
CA GLY A 396 4.13 8.52 -34.06
C GLY A 396 2.66 8.97 -33.97
N TYR A 397 1.76 8.12 -33.50
CA TYR A 397 0.34 8.47 -33.37
C TYR A 397 -0.35 7.70 -32.22
N TYR A 398 -1.11 8.42 -31.40
CA TYR A 398 -1.85 7.89 -30.25
C TYR A 398 -3.34 7.81 -30.61
N LYS A 399 -3.74 6.67 -31.17
CA LYS A 399 -5.09 6.46 -31.75
C LYS A 399 -6.22 6.73 -30.74
N GLU A 400 -6.07 6.23 -29.51
CA GLU A 400 -7.09 6.35 -28.45
C GLU A 400 -7.31 7.79 -27.98
N GLU A 401 -6.30 8.65 -28.13
CA GLU A 401 -6.35 10.04 -27.70
C GLU A 401 -6.51 11.01 -28.87
N ASN A 402 -6.47 10.51 -30.11
CA ASN A 402 -6.37 11.30 -31.33
C ASN A 402 -5.25 12.36 -31.26
N LYS A 403 -4.07 11.96 -30.75
CA LYS A 403 -2.91 12.85 -30.58
C LYS A 403 -1.68 12.36 -31.35
N ASN A 404 -0.73 13.26 -31.59
CA ASN A 404 0.54 12.99 -32.25
C ASN A 404 1.68 13.87 -31.68
N PRO A 405 2.92 13.75 -32.17
CA PRO A 405 4.05 14.53 -31.67
C PRO A 405 3.88 16.06 -31.67
N LEU A 406 3.04 16.64 -32.54
CA LEU A 406 2.74 18.08 -32.50
C LEU A 406 2.01 18.48 -31.23
N ASN A 407 1.18 17.61 -30.65
CA ASN A 407 0.54 17.88 -29.36
C ASN A 407 1.59 18.00 -28.24
N ILE A 408 2.66 17.20 -28.29
CA ILE A 408 3.78 17.31 -27.35
C ILE A 408 4.49 18.66 -27.53
N LEU A 409 4.79 19.06 -28.77
CA LEU A 409 5.43 20.35 -29.04
C LEU A 409 4.56 21.54 -28.58
N SER A 410 3.24 21.47 -28.81
CA SER A 410 2.28 22.46 -28.31
C SER A 410 2.35 22.56 -26.80
N PHE A 411 2.26 21.43 -26.11
CA PHE A 411 2.33 21.36 -24.66
C PHE A 411 3.64 21.96 -24.12
N LEU A 412 4.78 21.66 -24.76
CA LEU A 412 6.07 22.20 -24.37
C LEU A 412 6.15 23.71 -24.57
N ASN A 413 5.56 24.25 -25.64
CA ASN A 413 5.50 25.70 -25.88
C ASN A 413 4.67 26.40 -24.81
N ASP A 414 3.46 25.91 -24.56
CA ASP A 414 2.51 26.46 -23.57
C ASP A 414 3.11 26.45 -22.15
N ASN A 415 4.09 25.56 -21.91
CA ASN A 415 4.76 25.40 -20.64
C ASN A 415 6.19 25.94 -20.57
N SER A 416 6.66 26.69 -21.57
CA SER A 416 8.04 27.21 -21.58
C SER A 416 9.11 26.12 -21.40
N LEU A 417 8.89 24.96 -22.03
CA LEU A 417 9.77 23.79 -22.06
C LEU A 417 10.25 23.49 -23.50
N SER A 418 10.29 24.50 -24.37
CA SER A 418 10.63 24.33 -25.79
C SER A 418 12.06 23.82 -26.03
N HIS A 419 12.94 23.92 -25.02
CA HIS A 419 14.31 23.40 -25.03
C HIS A 419 14.41 21.87 -24.90
N VAL A 420 13.31 21.20 -24.53
CA VAL A 420 13.29 19.74 -24.34
C VAL A 420 13.30 19.03 -25.70
N PRO A 421 14.30 18.19 -25.99
CA PRO A 421 14.34 17.42 -27.23
C PRO A 421 13.26 16.33 -27.24
N VAL A 422 12.62 16.17 -28.40
CA VAL A 422 11.58 15.16 -28.64
C VAL A 422 12.03 14.22 -29.76
N LEU A 423 12.20 12.96 -29.41
CA LEU A 423 12.63 11.87 -30.29
C LEU A 423 11.41 11.01 -30.61
N VAL A 424 11.04 10.90 -31.89
CA VAL A 424 9.91 10.09 -32.34
C VAL A 424 10.43 8.76 -32.88
N PHE A 425 10.04 7.66 -32.24
CA PHE A 425 10.40 6.31 -32.67
C PHE A 425 9.20 5.63 -33.36
N THR A 426 9.31 5.48 -34.69
CA THR A 426 8.24 4.91 -35.52
C THR A 426 8.79 4.22 -36.77
N ASN A 427 8.20 3.07 -37.12
CA ASN A 427 8.48 2.38 -38.39
C ASN A 427 7.83 3.08 -39.59
N ASP A 428 6.84 3.94 -39.34
CA ASP A 428 6.06 4.62 -40.38
C ASP A 428 6.42 6.11 -40.48
N LYS A 429 7.69 6.36 -40.83
CA LYS A 429 8.27 7.72 -40.86
C LYS A 429 7.63 8.60 -41.93
N VAL A 430 7.36 8.06 -43.12
CA VAL A 430 6.88 8.82 -44.28
C VAL A 430 5.45 9.30 -44.08
N ASP A 431 4.55 8.40 -43.65
CA ASP A 431 3.14 8.78 -43.42
C ASP A 431 3.02 9.74 -42.24
N LEU A 432 3.80 9.51 -41.18
CA LEU A 432 3.85 10.45 -40.06
C LEU A 432 4.26 11.83 -40.54
N GLN A 433 5.39 11.96 -41.27
CA GLN A 433 5.88 13.26 -41.74
C GLN A 433 4.86 13.98 -42.64
N THR A 434 4.15 13.24 -43.49
CA THR A 434 3.08 13.79 -44.34
C THR A 434 1.93 14.34 -43.48
N ARG A 435 1.48 13.59 -42.46
CA ARG A 435 0.44 14.05 -41.54
C ARG A 435 0.88 15.27 -40.74
N LEU A 436 2.09 15.26 -40.17
CA LEU A 436 2.61 16.39 -39.40
C LEU A 436 2.74 17.65 -40.28
N GLN A 437 3.18 17.50 -41.53
CA GLN A 437 3.27 18.61 -42.48
C GLN A 437 1.91 19.27 -42.75
N SER A 438 0.84 18.48 -42.81
CA SER A 438 -0.52 18.99 -43.05
C SER A 438 -1.13 19.67 -41.82
N GLN A 439 -0.83 19.16 -40.62
CA GLN A 439 -1.46 19.62 -39.37
C GLN A 439 -0.71 20.76 -38.68
N ALA A 440 0.63 20.80 -38.81
CA ALA A 440 1.47 21.78 -38.13
C ALA A 440 1.05 23.26 -38.30
N PRO A 441 0.65 23.74 -39.50
CA PRO A 441 0.21 25.12 -39.67
C PRO A 441 -1.03 25.46 -38.83
N SER A 442 -2.00 24.54 -38.75
CA SER A 442 -3.23 24.76 -37.97
C SER A 442 -2.98 24.81 -36.45
N MET A 443 -1.89 24.21 -35.98
CA MET A 443 -1.46 24.21 -34.58
C MET A 443 -0.43 25.31 -34.28
N GLY A 444 0.01 26.08 -35.28
CA GLY A 444 1.04 27.11 -35.11
C GLY A 444 2.47 26.58 -34.87
N ILE A 445 2.76 25.32 -35.25
CA ILE A 445 4.05 24.66 -34.98
C ILE A 445 4.80 24.41 -36.29
N ASN A 446 5.08 25.48 -37.04
CA ASN A 446 5.74 25.38 -38.35
C ASN A 446 7.21 24.93 -38.26
N ASP A 447 7.81 25.04 -37.08
CA ASP A 447 9.19 24.67 -36.76
C ASP A 447 9.36 23.20 -36.32
N TRP A 448 8.33 22.37 -36.50
CA TRP A 448 8.36 20.99 -36.03
C TRP A 448 9.51 20.16 -36.61
N LYS A 449 9.93 20.44 -37.86
CA LYS A 449 11.03 19.73 -38.53
C LYS A 449 12.38 19.95 -37.86
N GLN A 450 12.58 21.11 -37.25
CA GLN A 450 13.79 21.42 -36.49
C GLN A 450 13.75 20.83 -35.08
N ARG A 451 12.56 20.52 -34.57
CA ARG A 451 12.34 20.14 -33.16
C ARG A 451 12.12 18.64 -32.92
N LEU A 452 11.66 17.92 -33.93
CA LEU A 452 11.47 16.47 -33.86
C LEU A 452 12.62 15.74 -34.55
N PHE A 453 13.20 14.77 -33.85
CA PHE A 453 14.04 13.76 -34.48
C PHE A 453 13.23 12.50 -34.73
N ILE A 454 12.98 12.15 -35.99
CA ILE A 454 12.12 10.99 -36.36
C ILE A 454 12.98 9.87 -36.95
N THR A 455 12.95 8.70 -36.33
CA THR A 455 13.63 7.49 -36.82
C THR A 455 12.83 6.22 -36.55
N GLY A 456 12.97 5.22 -37.41
CA GLY A 456 12.57 3.84 -37.15
C GLY A 456 13.76 2.93 -36.84
N ASN A 457 14.97 3.47 -36.81
CA ASN A 457 16.20 2.74 -36.56
C ASN A 457 16.63 2.90 -35.10
N HIS A 458 16.71 1.77 -34.39
CA HIS A 458 17.06 1.74 -32.96
C HIS A 458 18.49 2.22 -32.69
N GLU A 459 19.45 1.97 -33.58
CA GLU A 459 20.83 2.46 -33.43
C GLU A 459 20.91 3.98 -33.60
N GLU A 460 20.16 4.56 -34.54
CA GLU A 460 20.07 6.01 -34.71
C GLU A 460 19.45 6.69 -33.49
N LEU A 461 18.39 6.07 -32.93
CA LEU A 461 17.74 6.56 -31.72
C LEU A 461 18.72 6.56 -30.53
N ILE A 462 19.40 5.44 -30.28
CA ILE A 462 20.37 5.32 -29.18
C ILE A 462 21.51 6.31 -29.36
N LYS A 463 22.04 6.46 -30.58
CA LYS A 463 23.09 7.44 -30.89
C LYS A 463 22.65 8.86 -30.55
N LYS A 464 21.44 9.26 -30.97
CA LYS A 464 20.89 10.60 -30.71
C LYS A 464 20.69 10.89 -29.22
N ILE A 465 20.22 9.90 -28.47
CA ILE A 465 20.07 9.99 -27.00
C ILE A 465 21.43 10.25 -26.36
N LYS A 466 22.47 9.52 -26.78
CA LYS A 466 23.84 9.64 -26.25
C LYS A 466 24.49 10.98 -26.59
N GLU A 467 24.34 11.48 -27.81
CA GLU A 467 24.82 12.82 -28.21
C GLU A 467 24.24 13.90 -27.28
N THR A 468 22.94 13.84 -27.01
CA THR A 468 22.24 14.80 -26.15
C THR A 468 22.72 14.73 -24.69
N ILE A 469 23.14 13.55 -24.21
CA ILE A 469 23.72 13.37 -22.88
C ILE A 469 25.17 13.90 -22.83
N ALA A 470 25.96 13.65 -23.88
CA ALA A 470 27.38 14.02 -23.94
C ALA A 470 27.59 15.53 -24.12
N ASP A 471 26.88 16.16 -25.06
CA ASP A 471 27.05 17.58 -25.44
C ASP A 471 26.84 18.56 -24.27
N LYS A 472 26.09 18.16 -23.23
CA LYS A 472 25.77 19.03 -22.09
C LYS A 472 26.50 18.67 -20.80
N SER A 473 27.34 17.64 -20.84
CA SER A 473 28.30 17.33 -19.76
C SER A 473 29.57 18.20 -19.84
N SER A 474 29.86 18.76 -21.02
CA SER A 474 30.95 19.73 -21.27
C SER A 474 30.63 21.15 -20.79
N ASP A 475 29.37 21.59 -20.81
CA ASP A 475 28.97 22.94 -20.38
C ASP A 475 28.96 23.13 -18.84
N ASN A 476 28.99 22.04 -18.06
CA ASN A 476 29.06 22.09 -16.59
C ASN A 476 30.50 22.04 -16.04
N LYS A 477 31.52 22.12 -16.92
CA LYS A 477 32.95 22.11 -16.55
C LYS A 477 33.69 23.40 -16.92
N SER A 478 33.01 24.42 -17.42
CA SER A 478 33.58 25.75 -17.73
C SER A 478 33.31 26.77 -16.65
#